data_AF-A0A9X4L9I7-F1
#
_entry.id   AF-A0A9X4L9I7-F1
#
_cell.length_a   1.000
_cell.length_b   1.000
_cell.length_c   1.000
_cell.angle_alpha   90.00
_cell.angle_beta   90.00
_cell.angle_gamma   90.00
#
_symmetry.space_group_name_H-M   'P 1'
#
loop_
_entity.id
_entity.type
_entity.pdbx_description
1 polymer ?
#
loop_
_entity_poly.entity_id
_entity_poly.type
_entity_poly.pdbx_seq_one_letter_code
_entity_poly.pdbx_strand_id
1 'polypeptide(L)'
;MNINLSRTKDDKGNLCFVMVYGNEDVFVDVEDYKEARQLGINYKSIKRHAKKGRRQLKDYIRKSDQSQGVERLNREDRERSERKAEREEARQRKEQERLQMIEDAKRSSKWFEHLSENDIFVKVVK
;
A
#
# COMPACT_ATOMS: atom_id res chain seq x y z
N MET A 1 -0.80 -17.87 -20.45
CA MET A 1 -1.88 -18.58 -21.17
C MET A 1 -2.43 -17.65 -22.25
N ASN A 2 -2.07 -17.90 -23.52
CA ASN A 2 -2.72 -17.24 -24.66
C ASN A 2 -3.98 -18.03 -25.00
N ILE A 3 -5.13 -17.48 -24.64
CA ILE A 3 -6.42 -18.03 -25.05
C ILE A 3 -6.66 -17.48 -26.46
N ASN A 4 -6.56 -18.33 -27.48
CA ASN A 4 -6.92 -17.97 -28.85
C ASN A 4 -8.45 -17.84 -28.91
N LEU A 5 -8.93 -16.61 -28.78
CA LEU A 5 -10.35 -16.29 -28.90
C LEU A 5 -10.70 -16.09 -30.38
N SER A 6 -11.78 -16.74 -30.81
CA SER A 6 -12.34 -16.48 -32.14
C SER A 6 -12.86 -15.05 -32.21
N ARG A 7 -12.62 -14.41 -33.35
CA ARG A 7 -13.10 -13.06 -33.65
C ARG A 7 -14.31 -13.15 -34.55
N THR A 8 -15.33 -12.37 -34.24
CA THR A 8 -16.52 -12.23 -35.07
C THR A 8 -17.02 -10.79 -35.05
N LYS A 9 -17.83 -10.43 -36.03
CA LYS A 9 -18.51 -9.13 -36.03
C LYS A 9 -19.81 -9.26 -35.25
N ASP A 10 -20.10 -8.27 -34.41
CA ASP A 10 -21.42 -8.13 -33.79
C ASP A 10 -22.45 -7.64 -34.81
N ASP A 11 -23.72 -7.58 -34.39
CA ASP A 11 -24.85 -7.11 -35.18
C ASP A 11 -24.72 -5.66 -35.67
N LYS A 12 -23.77 -4.90 -35.11
CA LYS A 12 -23.45 -3.51 -35.45
C LYS A 12 -22.16 -3.40 -36.27
N GLY A 13 -21.54 -4.52 -36.65
CA GLY A 13 -20.30 -4.59 -37.42
C GLY A 13 -19.01 -4.43 -36.62
N ASN A 14 -19.07 -4.31 -35.29
CA ASN A 14 -17.90 -4.18 -34.43
C ASN A 14 -17.20 -5.53 -34.24
N LEU A 15 -15.87 -5.51 -34.22
CA LEU A 15 -15.06 -6.70 -33.95
C LEU A 15 -15.12 -7.07 -32.46
N CYS A 16 -15.65 -8.26 -32.19
CA CYS A 16 -15.76 -8.84 -30.88
C CYS A 16 -14.97 -10.16 -30.79
N PHE A 17 -14.45 -10.45 -29.61
CA PHE A 17 -14.05 -11.80 -29.23
C PHE A 17 -15.27 -12.58 -28.74
N VAL A 18 -15.33 -13.87 -29.09
CA VAL A 18 -16.35 -14.79 -28.62
C VAL A 18 -15.83 -15.57 -27.42
N MET A 19 -16.54 -15.48 -26.31
CA MET A 19 -16.24 -16.21 -25.07
C MET A 19 -17.36 -17.22 -24.79
N VAL A 20 -17.10 -18.51 -24.99
CA VAL A 20 -18.09 -19.59 -24.79
C VAL A 20 -18.30 -19.89 -23.30
N TYR A 21 -19.55 -19.84 -22.79
CA TYR A 21 -19.99 -20.24 -21.44
C TYR A 21 -21.06 -21.32 -21.47
N GLY A 22 -20.69 -22.58 -21.26
CA GLY A 22 -21.65 -23.67 -21.41
C GLY A 22 -22.18 -23.66 -22.84
N ASN A 23 -23.47 -23.36 -23.01
CA ASN A 23 -24.15 -23.28 -24.31
C ASN A 23 -24.35 -21.84 -24.83
N GLU A 24 -23.82 -20.82 -24.15
CA GLU A 24 -24.02 -19.41 -24.51
C GLU A 24 -22.72 -18.75 -24.95
N ASP A 25 -22.77 -18.06 -26.09
CA ASP A 25 -21.68 -17.24 -26.61
C ASP A 25 -21.79 -15.80 -26.08
N VAL A 26 -20.74 -15.35 -25.40
CA VAL A 26 -20.65 -13.97 -24.91
C VAL A 26 -19.71 -13.18 -25.80
N PHE A 27 -20.22 -12.13 -26.42
CA PHE A 27 -19.44 -11.23 -27.27
C PHE A 27 -18.84 -10.09 -26.46
N VAL A 28 -17.53 -9.90 -26.58
CA VAL A 28 -16.79 -8.82 -25.94
C VAL A 28 -16.04 -8.03 -26.99
N ASP A 29 -16.24 -6.72 -27.02
CA ASP A 29 -15.50 -5.84 -27.92
C ASP A 29 -13.99 -6.05 -27.76
N VAL A 30 -13.26 -6.14 -28.88
CA VAL A 30 -11.83 -6.48 -28.88
C VAL A 30 -11.00 -5.50 -28.05
N GLU A 31 -11.33 -4.21 -28.13
CA GLU A 31 -10.63 -3.15 -27.40
C GLU A 31 -10.90 -3.25 -25.89
N ASP A 32 -12.16 -3.41 -25.48
CA ASP A 32 -12.53 -3.63 -24.07
C ASP A 32 -11.84 -4.88 -23.49
N TYR A 33 -11.72 -5.96 -24.27
CA TYR A 33 -11.01 -7.16 -23.85
C TYR A 33 -9.51 -6.90 -23.63
N LYS A 34 -8.85 -6.21 -24.57
CA LYS A 34 -7.43 -5.87 -24.44
C LYS A 34 -7.18 -4.98 -23.22
N GLU A 35 -8.00 -3.96 -23.05
CA GLU A 35 -7.92 -3.03 -21.91
C GLU A 35 -8.06 -3.79 -20.59
N ALA A 36 -9.07 -4.66 -20.47
CA ALA A 36 -9.24 -5.48 -19.29
C ALA A 36 -8.05 -6.40 -19.02
N ARG A 37 -7.46 -7.01 -20.06
CA ARG A 37 -6.26 -7.85 -19.91
C ARG A 37 -5.03 -7.05 -19.50
N GLN A 38 -4.87 -5.82 -20.00
CA GLN A 38 -3.78 -4.92 -19.63
C GLN A 38 -3.86 -4.53 -18.15
N LEU A 39 -5.07 -4.33 -17.62
CA LEU A 39 -5.32 -4.09 -16.20
C LEU A 39 -5.15 -5.36 -15.32
N GLY A 40 -4.79 -6.50 -15.91
CA GLY A 40 -4.63 -7.76 -15.20
C GLY A 40 -5.94 -8.46 -14.85
N ILE A 41 -7.07 -8.01 -15.41
CA ILE A 41 -8.37 -8.62 -15.14
C ILE A 41 -8.40 -10.04 -15.72
N ASN A 42 -8.86 -10.97 -14.88
CA ASN A 42 -8.94 -12.37 -15.27
C ASN A 42 -10.07 -12.62 -16.30
N TYR A 43 -9.88 -13.66 -17.11
CA TYR A 43 -10.83 -14.06 -18.16
C TYR A 43 -12.25 -14.31 -17.61
N LYS A 44 -12.38 -14.94 -16.43
CA LYS A 44 -13.68 -15.25 -15.81
C LYS A 44 -14.46 -14.00 -15.41
N SER A 45 -13.76 -12.96 -14.95
CA SER A 45 -14.33 -11.67 -14.54
C SER A 45 -14.77 -10.87 -15.75
N ILE A 46 -13.92 -10.74 -16.78
CA ILE A 46 -14.29 -10.09 -18.05
C ILE A 46 -15.58 -10.71 -18.57
N LYS A 47 -15.60 -12.03 -18.65
CA LYS A 47 -16.75 -12.81 -19.10
C LYS A 47 -18.00 -12.60 -18.24
N ARG A 48 -17.87 -12.64 -16.90
CA ARG A 48 -18.99 -12.43 -15.97
C ARG A 48 -19.62 -11.05 -16.15
N HIS A 49 -18.80 -10.01 -16.30
CA HIS A 49 -19.30 -8.65 -16.46
C HIS A 49 -19.82 -8.38 -17.87
N ALA A 50 -19.20 -8.96 -18.89
CA ALA A 50 -19.70 -8.93 -20.26
C ALA A 50 -21.10 -9.58 -20.39
N LYS A 51 -21.33 -10.72 -19.72
CA LYS A 51 -22.65 -11.39 -19.71
C LYS A 51 -23.75 -10.49 -19.14
N LYS A 52 -23.43 -9.64 -18.16
CA LYS A 52 -24.38 -8.66 -17.58
C LYS A 52 -24.65 -7.47 -18.52
N GLY A 53 -23.83 -7.30 -19.56
CA GLY A 53 -23.95 -6.27 -20.57
C GLY A 53 -22.66 -5.46 -20.76
N ARG A 54 -22.48 -4.89 -21.95
CA ARG A 54 -21.27 -4.13 -22.32
C ARG A 54 -20.96 -2.99 -21.35
N ARG A 55 -21.99 -2.25 -20.92
CA ARG A 55 -21.84 -1.15 -19.94
C ARG A 55 -21.28 -1.64 -18.60
N GLN A 56 -21.71 -2.82 -18.14
CA GLN A 56 -21.24 -3.40 -16.88
C GLN A 56 -19.78 -3.82 -16.96
N LEU A 57 -19.31 -4.29 -18.12
CA LEU A 57 -17.89 -4.56 -18.34
C LEU A 57 -17.07 -3.27 -18.31
N LYS A 58 -17.48 -2.24 -19.04
CA LYS A 58 -16.77 -0.94 -19.06
C LYS A 58 -16.69 -0.30 -17.67
N ASP A 59 -17.80 -0.32 -16.93
CA ASP A 59 -17.82 0.20 -15.56
C ASP A 59 -16.86 -0.58 -14.64
N TYR A 60 -16.73 -1.89 -14.85
CA TYR A 60 -15.81 -2.73 -14.09
C TYR A 60 -14.34 -2.45 -14.43
N ILE A 61 -14.02 -2.33 -15.73
CA ILE A 61 -12.68 -1.93 -16.22
C ILE A 61 -12.28 -0.59 -15.60
N ARG A 62 -13.15 0.43 -15.69
CA ARG A 62 -12.91 1.77 -15.12
C ARG A 62 -12.64 1.72 -13.61
N LYS A 63 -13.44 0.95 -12.86
CA LYS A 63 -13.24 0.79 -11.41
C LYS A 63 -11.92 0.11 -11.08
N SER A 64 -11.53 -0.89 -11.87
CA SER A 64 -10.26 -1.59 -11.70
C SER A 64 -9.07 -0.64 -11.89
N ASP A 65 -9.09 0.15 -12.96
CA ASP A 65 -8.06 1.15 -13.25
C ASP A 65 -7.95 2.21 -12.13
N GLN A 66 -9.10 2.74 -11.69
CA GLN A 66 -9.15 3.68 -10.56
C GLN A 66 -8.57 3.08 -9.27
N SER A 67 -8.90 1.82 -8.95
CA SER A 67 -8.39 1.16 -7.75
C SER A 67 -6.88 0.96 -7.78
N GLN A 68 -6.31 0.62 -8.94
CA GLN A 68 -4.86 0.50 -9.10
C GLN A 68 -4.16 1.86 -8.97
N GLY A 69 -4.77 2.92 -9.49
CA GLY A 69 -4.29 4.29 -9.28
C GLY A 69 -4.24 4.68 -7.80
N VAL A 70 -5.30 4.37 -7.04
CA VAL A 70 -5.37 4.65 -5.60
C VAL A 70 -4.38 3.79 -4.80
N GLU A 71 -4.22 2.51 -5.12
CA GLU A 71 -3.23 1.64 -4.46
C GLU A 71 -1.79 2.15 -4.63
N ARG A 72 -1.47 2.71 -5.80
CA ARG A 72 -0.15 3.32 -6.04
C ARG A 72 0.09 4.51 -5.11
N LEU A 73 -0.89 5.41 -4.99
CA LEU A 73 -0.81 6.57 -4.10
C LEU A 73 -0.66 6.17 -2.63
N ASN A 74 -1.46 5.20 -2.18
CA ASN A 74 -1.39 4.71 -0.80
C ASN A 74 -0.04 4.07 -0.47
N ARG A 75 0.61 3.41 -1.46
CA ARG A 75 1.96 2.86 -1.28
C ARG A 75 3.00 3.96 -1.11
N GLU A 76 2.95 5.00 -1.93
CA GLU A 76 3.86 6.15 -1.83
C GLU A 76 3.69 6.89 -0.49
N ASP A 77 2.46 7.06 -0.02
CA ASP A 77 2.18 7.68 1.27
C ASP A 77 2.67 6.82 2.45
N ARG A 78 2.57 5.50 2.35
CA ARG A 78 3.13 4.58 3.35
C ARG A 78 4.65 4.66 3.41
N GLU A 79 5.34 4.66 2.27
CA GLU A 79 6.79 4.82 2.24
C GLU A 79 7.24 6.20 2.77
N ARG A 80 6.40 7.22 2.60
CA ARG A 80 6.66 8.55 3.15
C ARG A 80 6.47 8.57 4.68
N SER A 81 5.45 7.91 5.20
CA SER A 81 5.21 7.84 6.64
C SER A 81 6.28 7.01 7.36
N GLU A 82 6.69 5.88 6.78
CA GLU A 82 7.77 5.03 7.32
C GLU A 82 9.10 5.80 7.41
N ARG A 83 9.47 6.55 6.37
CA ARG A 83 10.67 7.43 6.41
C ARG A 83 10.58 8.54 7.46
N LYS A 84 9.38 9.04 7.74
CA LYS A 84 9.19 10.07 8.76
C LYS A 84 9.35 9.48 10.15
N ALA A 85 8.77 8.30 10.40
CA ALA A 85 8.90 7.58 11.65
C ALA A 85 10.35 7.21 11.95
N GLU A 86 11.10 6.69 10.96
CA GLU A 86 12.51 6.34 11.13
C GLU A 86 13.38 7.55 11.51
N ARG A 87 13.13 8.72 10.89
CA ARG A 87 13.82 9.97 11.26
C ARG A 87 13.50 10.42 12.68
N GLU A 88 12.27 10.22 13.11
CA GLU A 88 11.82 10.62 14.44
C GLU A 88 12.40 9.70 15.51
N GLU A 89 12.39 8.38 15.30
CA GLU A 89 13.09 7.41 16.15
C GLU A 89 14.60 7.66 16.23
N ALA A 90 15.24 8.01 15.10
CA ALA A 90 16.66 8.33 15.08
C ALA A 90 16.98 9.60 15.89
N ARG A 91 16.08 10.61 15.87
CA ARG A 91 16.22 11.80 16.71
C ARG A 91 16.02 11.45 18.19
N GLN A 92 15.00 10.66 18.52
CA GLN A 92 14.73 10.26 19.90
C GLN A 92 15.89 9.45 20.47
N ARG A 93 16.47 8.51 19.71
CA ARG A 93 17.66 7.76 20.13
C ARG A 93 18.86 8.67 20.40
N LYS A 94 19.16 9.61 19.52
CA LYS A 94 20.24 10.58 19.73
C LYS A 94 20.01 11.47 20.95
N GLU A 95 18.76 11.88 21.19
CA GLU A 95 18.44 12.69 22.37
C GLU A 95 18.54 11.85 23.66
N GLN A 96 18.10 10.59 23.65
CA GLN A 96 18.28 9.67 24.76
C GLN A 96 19.76 9.43 25.07
N GLU A 97 20.60 9.16 24.06
CA GLU A 97 22.05 9.02 24.24
C GLU A 97 22.67 10.29 24.84
N ARG A 98 22.25 11.46 24.38
CA ARG A 98 22.71 12.75 24.94
C ARG A 98 22.32 12.90 26.41
N LEU A 99 21.07 12.56 26.77
CA LEU A 99 20.60 12.62 28.15
C LEU A 99 21.36 11.64 29.04
N GLN A 100 21.61 10.42 28.56
CA GLN A 100 22.39 9.42 29.26
C GLN A 100 23.82 9.92 29.53
N MET A 101 24.49 10.51 28.54
CA MET A 101 25.82 11.09 28.73
C MET A 101 25.83 12.23 29.76
N ILE A 102 24.79 13.06 29.81
CA ILE A 102 24.65 14.11 30.82
C ILE A 102 24.46 13.49 32.22
N GLU A 103 23.68 12.43 32.34
CA GLU A 103 23.46 11.73 33.59
C GLU A 103 24.72 11.02 34.09
N ASP A 104 25.43 10.32 33.21
CA ASP A 104 26.70 9.67 33.52
C ASP A 104 27.78 10.69 33.92
N ALA A 105 27.82 11.86 33.27
CA ALA A 105 28.73 12.95 33.64
C ALA A 105 28.41 13.52 35.04
N LYS A 106 27.12 13.59 35.43
CA LYS A 106 26.74 13.98 36.80
C LYS A 106 27.22 12.94 37.81
N ARG A 107 27.01 11.64 37.53
CA ARG A 107 27.40 10.52 38.40
C ARG A 107 28.91 10.39 38.53
N SER A 108 29.67 10.59 37.45
CA SER A 108 31.14 10.49 37.43
C SER A 108 31.84 11.70 38.04
N SER A 109 31.13 12.75 38.44
CA SER A 109 31.76 13.87 39.12
C SER A 109 32.17 13.44 40.53
N LYS A 110 33.48 13.37 40.79
CA LYS A 110 34.07 13.11 42.13
C LYS A 110 33.46 13.97 43.23
N TRP A 111 32.96 15.15 42.87
CA TRP A 111 32.27 16.06 43.77
C TRP A 111 30.91 15.51 44.27
N PHE A 112 30.16 14.80 43.43
CA PHE A 112 28.84 14.24 43.80
C PHE A 112 28.97 12.95 44.62
N GLU A 113 29.90 12.06 44.27
CA GLU A 113 30.24 10.87 45.08
C GLU A 113 30.68 11.30 46.49
N HIS A 114 31.53 12.33 46.57
CA HIS A 114 32.01 12.87 47.85
C HIS A 114 30.90 13.49 48.72
N LEU A 115 29.81 13.99 48.14
CA LEU A 115 28.65 14.49 48.90
C LEU A 115 27.74 13.35 49.40
N SER A 116 27.58 12.27 48.61
CA SER A 116 26.77 11.11 49.02
C SER A 116 27.46 10.24 50.08
N GLU A 117 28.79 10.17 50.08
CA GLU A 117 29.56 9.43 51.09
C GLU A 117 29.66 10.18 52.44
N ASN A 118 29.55 11.51 52.43
CA ASN A 118 29.76 12.33 53.63
C ASN A 118 28.48 12.66 54.44
N ASP A 119 27.33 12.06 54.14
CA ASP A 119 26.08 12.21 54.93
C ASP A 119 25.77 13.70 55.29
N ILE A 120 26.06 14.64 54.36
CA ILE A 120 25.90 16.10 54.55
C ILE A 120 24.42 16.53 54.41
N PHE A 121 23.50 15.58 54.31
CA PHE A 121 22.10 15.86 54.59
C PHE A 121 21.98 16.14 56.08
N VAL A 122 22.02 17.42 56.45
CA VAL A 122 21.82 17.93 57.81
C VAL A 122 20.71 17.11 58.46
N LYS A 123 21.08 16.24 59.42
CA LYS A 123 20.10 15.51 60.23
C LYS A 123 19.27 16.59 60.92
N VAL A 124 18.04 16.77 60.47
CA VAL A 124 17.07 17.66 61.13
C VAL A 124 16.90 17.11 62.53
N VAL A 125 17.54 17.75 63.50
CA VAL A 125 17.37 17.46 64.92
C VAL A 125 15.99 17.98 65.29
N LYS A 126 15.10 17.07 65.69
CA LYS A 126 13.77 17.37 66.23
C LYS A 126 13.86 18.08 67.57
#